data_AF-A0A1V6U0W8-F1
#
_entry.id   AF-A0A1V6U0W8-F1
#
_cell.length_a   1.000
_cell.length_b   1.000
_cell.length_c   1.000
_cell.angle_alpha   90.00
_cell.angle_beta   90.00
_cell.angle_gamma   90.00
#
_symmetry.space_group_name_H-M   'P 1'
#
loop_
_entity.id
_entity.type
_entity.pdbx_description
1 polymer ?
#
loop_
_entity_poly.entity_id
_entity_poly.type
_entity_poly.pdbx_seq_one_letter_code
_entity_poly.pdbx_strand_id
1 'polypeptide(L)'
;MNDGYLVETMQVDVSDYQSVKRFAHAAASHGPIEAIIHTAGLCPSVGSAQKILEVGLLGTANALDAFVDMAQPGTNMICIASMAGHMGSGLPLELERNLATAPRPQLLGHAALKIDPVDPHGPARAYGISKGGNPLRVQAPVKAWGFVGGRVNSVSPVVISTGAGRQEIESPAGNSSI
;
A
#
# COMPACT_ATOMS: atom_id res chain seq x y z
N MET A 1 23.99 -28.53 11.00
CA MET A 1 22.58 -28.19 10.70
C MET A 1 22.40 -26.74 11.09
N ASN A 2 22.53 -25.81 10.14
CA ASN A 2 22.47 -24.37 10.43
C ASN A 2 21.73 -23.62 9.30
N ASP A 3 20.74 -24.29 8.70
CA ASP A 3 20.06 -23.83 7.47
C ASP A 3 18.72 -23.14 7.80
N GLY A 4 18.70 -22.32 8.85
CA GLY A 4 17.51 -21.61 9.32
C GLY A 4 17.68 -20.09 9.24
N TYR A 5 16.57 -19.37 9.19
CA TYR A 5 16.55 -17.90 9.26
C TYR A 5 16.26 -17.44 10.69
N LEU A 6 16.92 -16.36 11.12
CA LEU A 6 16.50 -15.61 12.31
C LEU A 6 15.22 -14.85 11.95
N VAL A 7 14.17 -15.01 12.75
CA VAL A 7 12.89 -14.34 12.56
C VAL A 7 12.58 -13.50 13.77
N GLU A 8 12.36 -12.20 13.54
CA GLU A 8 11.86 -11.27 14.54
C GLU A 8 10.53 -10.68 14.08
N THR A 9 9.65 -10.38 15.04
CA THR A 9 8.30 -9.88 14.75
C THR A 9 8.04 -8.62 15.55
N MET A 10 7.30 -7.70 14.94
CA MET A 10 6.85 -6.47 15.58
C MET A 10 5.42 -6.21 15.13
N GLN A 11 4.56 -5.80 16.06
CA GLN A 11 3.22 -5.33 15.71
C GLN A 11 3.33 -3.95 15.06
N VAL A 12 2.75 -3.80 13.87
CA VAL A 12 2.79 -2.56 13.09
C VAL A 12 1.38 -2.19 12.64
N ASP A 13 0.93 -1.00 13.01
CA ASP A 13 -0.21 -0.36 12.34
C ASP A 13 0.34 0.48 11.19
N VAL A 14 0.14 0.03 9.95
CA VAL A 14 0.64 0.76 8.78
C VAL A 14 -0.04 2.11 8.58
N SER A 15 -1.23 2.33 9.15
CA SER A 15 -1.92 3.62 9.07
C SER A 15 -1.34 4.68 10.02
N ASP A 16 -0.56 4.27 11.03
CA ASP A 16 0.22 5.15 11.91
C ASP A 16 1.67 5.26 11.43
N TYR A 17 2.04 6.42 10.92
CA TYR A 17 3.42 6.69 10.46
C TYR A 17 4.46 6.47 11.57
N GLN A 18 4.17 6.79 12.83
CA GLN A 18 5.13 6.57 13.91
C GLN A 18 5.31 5.07 14.19
N SER A 19 4.26 4.27 14.07
CA SER A 19 4.36 2.81 14.12
C SER A 19 5.26 2.26 13.02
N VAL A 20 5.09 2.72 11.78
CA VAL A 20 5.93 2.27 10.65
C VAL A 20 7.38 2.74 10.83
N LYS A 21 7.60 3.97 11.27
CA LYS A 21 8.94 4.51 11.53
C LYS A 21 9.69 3.73 12.61
N ARG A 22 9.03 3.38 13.71
CA ARG A 22 9.62 2.52 14.75
C ARG A 22 10.02 1.16 14.18
N PHE A 23 9.18 0.58 13.33
CA PHE A 23 9.51 -0.69 12.67
C PHE A 23 10.69 -0.58 11.70
N ALA A 24 10.77 0.49 10.91
CA ALA A 24 11.89 0.74 10.02
C ALA A 24 13.23 0.85 10.78
N HIS A 25 13.23 1.57 11.91
CA HIS A 25 14.40 1.65 12.79
C HIS A 25 14.77 0.31 13.43
N ALA A 26 13.78 -0.45 13.90
CA ALA A 26 14.01 -1.78 14.46
C ALA A 26 14.64 -2.70 13.41
N ALA A 27 14.07 -2.77 12.20
CA ALA A 27 14.62 -3.55 11.09
C ALA A 27 16.07 -3.17 10.76
N ALA A 28 16.37 -1.87 10.67
CA ALA A 28 17.72 -1.38 10.39
C ALA A 28 18.74 -1.68 11.53
N SER A 29 18.27 -1.93 12.75
CA SER A 29 19.14 -2.28 13.87
C SER A 29 19.77 -3.68 13.73
N HIS A 30 19.21 -4.54 12.88
CA HIS A 30 19.76 -5.86 12.55
C HIS A 30 20.79 -5.82 11.42
N GLY A 31 21.01 -4.65 10.81
CA GLY A 31 21.94 -4.46 9.70
C GLY A 31 21.30 -3.83 8.46
N PRO A 32 22.04 -3.77 7.33
CA PRO A 32 21.54 -3.24 6.07
C PRO A 32 20.26 -3.95 5.62
N ILE A 33 19.25 -3.17 5.22
CA ILE A 33 17.99 -3.70 4.71
C ILE A 33 18.14 -3.95 3.20
N GLU A 34 18.16 -5.21 2.80
CA GLU A 34 18.20 -5.58 1.37
C GLU A 34 16.85 -5.45 0.67
N ALA A 35 15.78 -5.87 1.36
CA ALA A 35 14.45 -5.97 0.79
C ALA A 35 13.36 -5.58 1.79
N ILE A 36 12.39 -4.80 1.31
CA ILE A 36 11.18 -4.40 2.03
C ILE A 36 9.99 -4.83 1.19
N ILE A 37 9.09 -5.64 1.73
CA ILE A 37 7.88 -6.07 1.04
C ILE A 37 6.66 -5.53 1.79
N HIS A 38 6.03 -4.50 1.23
CA HIS A 38 4.81 -3.92 1.78
C HIS A 38 3.59 -4.65 1.22
N THR A 39 3.07 -5.58 2.02
CA THR A 39 1.91 -6.43 1.68
C THR A 39 0.62 -5.98 2.35
N ALA A 40 0.69 -5.03 3.30
CA ALA A 40 -0.46 -4.62 4.07
C ALA A 40 -1.54 -3.99 3.18
N GLY A 41 -2.79 -4.38 3.43
CA GLY A 41 -3.94 -3.93 2.66
C GLY A 41 -5.21 -4.54 3.23
N LEU A 42 -6.34 -3.92 2.95
CA LEU A 42 -7.67 -4.43 3.29
C LEU A 42 -8.49 -4.62 2.03
N CYS A 43 -9.20 -5.73 1.94
CA CYS A 43 -10.18 -5.96 0.88
C CYS A 43 -11.53 -5.31 1.23
N PRO A 44 -12.40 -5.09 0.23
CA PRO A 44 -13.71 -4.47 0.43
C PRO A 44 -14.61 -5.22 1.43
N SER A 45 -14.46 -6.54 1.54
CA SER A 45 -15.32 -7.40 2.37
C SER A 45 -15.06 -7.27 3.89
N VAL A 46 -13.93 -6.69 4.30
CA VAL A 46 -13.50 -6.66 5.71
C VAL A 46 -13.27 -5.26 6.26
N GLY A 47 -13.34 -4.22 5.43
CA GLY A 47 -12.97 -2.86 5.80
C GLY A 47 -14.01 -1.83 5.40
N SER A 48 -14.19 -0.80 6.25
CA SER A 48 -14.88 0.41 5.83
C SER A 48 -14.07 1.14 4.76
N ALA A 49 -14.73 1.95 3.94
CA ALA A 49 -14.07 2.77 2.92
C ALA A 49 -12.90 3.59 3.51
N GLN A 50 -13.13 4.20 4.68
CA GLN A 50 -12.11 4.97 5.40
C GLN A 50 -10.91 4.09 5.79
N LYS A 51 -11.15 2.92 6.40
CA LYS A 51 -10.05 2.07 6.86
C LYS A 51 -9.26 1.46 5.69
N ILE A 52 -9.93 1.18 4.56
CA ILE A 52 -9.27 0.75 3.32
C ILE A 52 -8.32 1.85 2.80
N LEU A 53 -8.76 3.10 2.78
CA LEU A 53 -7.90 4.23 2.38
C LEU A 53 -6.74 4.43 3.35
N GLU A 54 -6.99 4.34 4.66
CA GLU A 54 -5.95 4.48 5.69
C GLU A 54 -4.88 3.38 5.59
N VAL A 55 -5.27 2.13 5.42
CA VAL A 55 -4.33 1.00 5.38
C VAL A 55 -3.70 0.88 3.99
N GLY A 56 -4.51 0.84 2.94
CA GLY A 56 -4.06 0.53 1.59
C GLY A 56 -3.33 1.68 0.89
N LEU A 57 -3.77 2.92 1.11
CA LEU A 57 -3.22 4.10 0.44
C LEU A 57 -2.29 4.90 1.35
N LEU A 58 -2.77 5.34 2.52
CA LEU A 58 -1.94 6.06 3.47
C LEU A 58 -0.84 5.16 4.05
N GLY A 59 -1.13 3.89 4.32
CA GLY A 59 -0.12 2.94 4.77
C GLY A 59 1.02 2.71 3.79
N THR A 60 0.72 2.68 2.48
CA THR A 60 1.74 2.63 1.42
C THR A 60 2.62 3.89 1.47
N ALA A 61 2.02 5.07 1.58
CA ALA A 61 2.77 6.33 1.70
C ALA A 61 3.62 6.37 2.98
N ASN A 62 3.07 5.94 4.12
CA ASN A 62 3.79 5.86 5.39
C ASN A 62 5.02 4.94 5.27
N ALA A 63 4.91 3.80 4.59
CA ALA A 63 6.02 2.87 4.38
C ALA A 63 7.09 3.45 3.46
N LEU A 64 6.71 4.05 2.33
CA LEU A 64 7.65 4.69 1.41
C LEU A 64 8.47 5.78 2.10
N ASP A 65 7.80 6.63 2.89
CA ASP A 65 8.43 7.75 3.59
C ASP A 65 9.25 7.30 4.81
N ALA A 66 8.85 6.24 5.51
CA ALA A 66 9.57 5.78 6.70
C ALA A 66 10.85 5.01 6.37
N PHE A 67 10.83 4.22 5.29
CA PHE A 67 11.96 3.36 4.93
C PHE A 67 13.01 4.05 4.05
N VAL A 68 12.69 5.16 3.38
CA VAL A 68 13.68 5.87 2.55
C VAL A 68 14.87 6.36 3.38
N ASP A 69 14.63 6.78 4.63
CA ASP A 69 15.68 7.23 5.55
C ASP A 69 16.61 6.08 5.98
N MET A 70 16.13 4.82 5.91
CA MET A 70 16.87 3.62 6.29
C MET A 70 17.48 2.90 5.08
N ALA A 71 17.11 3.30 3.87
CA ALA A 71 17.55 2.67 2.64
C ALA A 71 19.03 2.98 2.35
N GLN A 72 19.71 2.01 1.78
CA GLN A 72 21.11 2.06 1.39
C GLN A 72 21.26 1.65 -0.08
N PRO A 73 22.44 1.83 -0.70
CA PRO A 73 22.68 1.33 -2.04
C PRO A 73 22.37 -0.16 -2.15
N GLY A 74 21.44 -0.50 -3.04
CA GLY A 74 20.97 -1.87 -3.23
C GLY A 74 19.67 -2.23 -2.48
N THR A 75 19.16 -1.41 -1.57
CA THR A 75 17.86 -1.64 -0.90
C THR A 75 16.72 -1.62 -1.92
N ASN A 76 15.82 -2.60 -1.85
CA ASN A 76 14.66 -2.72 -2.73
C ASN A 76 13.36 -2.71 -1.94
N MET A 77 12.42 -1.85 -2.31
CA MET A 77 11.07 -1.88 -1.79
C MET A 77 10.07 -2.33 -2.85
N ILE A 78 9.21 -3.28 -2.48
CA ILE A 78 8.12 -3.78 -3.31
C ILE A 78 6.80 -3.45 -2.62
N CYS A 79 5.95 -2.68 -3.28
CA CYS A 79 4.60 -2.40 -2.83
C CYS A 79 3.61 -3.32 -3.56
N ILE A 80 2.79 -4.06 -2.81
CA ILE A 80 1.77 -4.93 -3.41
C ILE A 80 0.50 -4.13 -3.69
N ALA A 81 0.23 -3.93 -4.98
CA ALA A 81 -0.99 -3.32 -5.49
C ALA A 81 -2.05 -4.40 -5.78
N SER A 82 -2.81 -4.25 -6.87
CA SER A 82 -3.83 -5.19 -7.34
C SER A 82 -4.21 -4.85 -8.77
N MET A 83 -4.60 -5.86 -9.56
CA MET A 83 -5.26 -5.64 -10.85
C MET A 83 -6.50 -4.74 -10.76
N ALA A 84 -7.18 -4.68 -9.60
CA ALA A 84 -8.33 -3.80 -9.39
C ALA A 84 -8.01 -2.32 -9.72
N GLY A 85 -6.74 -1.89 -9.56
CA GLY A 85 -6.29 -0.55 -9.96
C GLY A 85 -6.34 -0.29 -11.47
N HIS A 86 -6.50 -1.33 -12.30
CA HIS A 86 -6.55 -1.27 -13.76
C HIS A 86 -7.93 -1.61 -14.35
N MET A 87 -8.90 -2.01 -13.52
CA MET A 87 -10.22 -2.52 -13.97
C MET A 87 -11.31 -1.44 -14.10
N GLY A 88 -11.02 -0.19 -13.73
CA GLY A 88 -11.96 0.94 -13.82
C GLY A 88 -11.71 1.87 -15.02
N SER A 89 -12.58 2.87 -15.18
CA SER A 89 -12.53 3.90 -16.22
C SER A 89 -11.37 4.92 -16.09
N GLY A 90 -10.31 4.59 -15.35
CA GLY A 90 -9.27 5.53 -14.94
C GLY A 90 -9.70 6.47 -13.80
N LEU A 91 -8.72 7.15 -13.20
CA LEU A 91 -8.95 8.15 -12.15
C LEU A 91 -8.97 9.55 -12.78
N PRO A 92 -9.78 10.50 -12.27
CA PRO A 92 -9.70 11.89 -12.70
C PRO A 92 -8.28 12.45 -12.50
N LEU A 93 -7.79 13.24 -13.45
CA LEU A 93 -6.42 13.77 -13.44
C LEU A 93 -6.04 14.51 -12.15
N GLU A 94 -6.98 15.26 -11.55
CA GLU A 94 -6.75 15.94 -10.28
C GLU A 94 -6.52 14.96 -9.12
N LEU A 95 -7.28 13.87 -9.09
CA LEU A 95 -7.11 12.81 -8.11
C LEU A 95 -5.78 12.08 -8.35
N GLU A 96 -5.42 11.76 -9.59
CA GLU A 96 -4.13 11.14 -9.90
C GLU A 96 -2.95 12.00 -9.41
N ARG A 97 -3.00 13.31 -9.68
CA ARG A 97 -1.97 14.27 -9.23
C ARG A 97 -1.87 14.31 -7.71
N ASN A 98 -3.00 14.32 -7.00
CA ASN A 98 -3.04 14.26 -5.54
C ASN A 98 -2.44 12.94 -5.03
N LEU A 99 -2.86 11.80 -5.59
CA LEU A 99 -2.36 10.49 -5.19
C LEU A 99 -0.86 10.36 -5.44
N ALA A 100 -0.33 10.92 -6.52
CA ALA A 100 1.10 10.91 -6.81
C ALA A 100 1.89 11.81 -5.85
N THR A 101 1.47 13.07 -5.67
CA THR A 101 2.37 14.11 -5.14
C THR A 101 2.00 14.68 -3.77
N ALA A 102 0.79 14.44 -3.26
CA ALA A 102 0.37 15.03 -2.00
C ALA A 102 1.27 14.55 -0.83
N PRO A 103 1.70 15.45 0.07
CA PRO A 103 2.34 15.05 1.31
C PRO A 103 1.47 14.07 2.10
N ARG A 104 2.09 13.10 2.77
CA ARG A 104 1.42 12.06 3.56
C ARG A 104 0.28 12.60 4.47
N PRO A 105 0.45 13.69 5.25
CA PRO A 105 -0.64 14.23 6.09
C PRO A 105 -1.84 14.80 5.31
N GLN A 106 -1.65 15.16 4.04
CA GLN A 106 -2.67 15.79 3.20
C GLN A 106 -3.30 14.81 2.20
N LEU A 107 -2.73 13.61 2.06
CA LEU A 107 -3.12 12.61 1.06
C LEU A 107 -4.63 12.33 1.03
N LEU A 108 -5.21 12.08 2.21
CA LEU A 108 -6.63 11.73 2.35
C LEU A 108 -7.55 12.97 2.41
N GLY A 109 -7.01 14.17 2.16
CA GLY A 109 -7.74 15.43 2.17
C GLY A 109 -8.58 15.67 0.92
N HIS A 110 -8.28 15.00 -0.20
CA HIS A 110 -8.96 15.20 -1.47
C HIS A 110 -10.45 14.81 -1.41
N ALA A 111 -11.33 15.62 -2.03
CA ALA A 111 -12.78 15.43 -1.98
C ALA A 111 -13.24 14.05 -2.48
N ALA A 112 -12.65 13.54 -3.56
CA ALA A 112 -12.94 12.20 -4.10
C ALA A 112 -12.60 11.03 -3.15
N LEU A 113 -11.86 11.28 -2.07
CA LEU A 113 -11.54 10.29 -1.03
C LEU A 113 -12.52 10.36 0.15
N LYS A 114 -13.43 11.35 0.16
CA LYS A 114 -14.50 11.48 1.16
C LYS A 114 -15.69 10.63 0.73
N ILE A 115 -15.61 9.34 1.03
CA ILE A 115 -16.65 8.36 0.73
C ILE A 115 -17.62 8.31 1.90
N ASP A 116 -18.91 8.46 1.61
CA ASP A 116 -19.97 8.34 2.62
C ASP A 116 -19.95 6.94 3.26
N PRO A 117 -19.86 6.84 4.60
CA PRO A 117 -19.90 5.55 5.30
C PRO A 117 -21.15 4.71 5.04
N VAL A 118 -22.29 5.32 4.66
CA VAL A 118 -23.52 4.57 4.38
C VAL A 118 -23.62 4.08 2.94
N ASP A 119 -22.68 4.46 2.07
CA ASP A 119 -22.67 4.04 0.68
C ASP A 119 -22.28 2.56 0.55
N PRO A 120 -23.18 1.69 0.03
CA PRO A 120 -22.91 0.25 -0.07
C PRO A 120 -21.76 -0.08 -1.03
N HIS A 121 -21.42 0.81 -1.96
CA HIS A 121 -20.29 0.67 -2.88
C HIS A 121 -19.02 1.35 -2.38
N GLY A 122 -19.07 2.03 -1.23
CA GLY A 122 -17.96 2.79 -0.66
C GLY A 122 -16.67 1.99 -0.49
N PRO A 123 -16.70 0.82 0.18
CA PRO A 123 -15.51 -0.03 0.36
C PRO A 123 -14.86 -0.47 -0.97
N ALA A 124 -15.66 -0.85 -1.97
CA ALA A 124 -15.17 -1.25 -3.28
C ALA A 124 -14.50 -0.08 -4.02
N ARG A 125 -15.11 1.12 -3.98
CA ARG A 125 -14.50 2.33 -4.55
C ARG A 125 -13.19 2.70 -3.85
N ALA A 126 -13.17 2.69 -2.51
CA ALA A 126 -11.97 2.96 -1.73
C ALA A 126 -10.82 2.01 -2.08
N TYR A 127 -11.15 0.72 -2.27
CA TYR A 127 -10.18 -0.29 -2.67
C TYR A 127 -9.65 -0.04 -4.07
N GLY A 128 -10.52 0.22 -5.06
CA GLY A 128 -10.11 0.56 -6.42
C GLY A 128 -9.20 1.79 -6.46
N ILE A 129 -9.56 2.85 -5.76
CA ILE A 129 -8.75 4.08 -5.66
C ILE A 129 -7.41 3.80 -4.99
N SER A 130 -7.40 3.07 -3.87
CA SER A 130 -6.15 2.71 -3.17
C SER A 130 -5.22 1.91 -4.08
N LYS A 131 -5.74 0.90 -4.79
CA LYS A 131 -4.93 0.04 -5.66
C LYS A 131 -4.47 0.75 -6.93
N GLY A 132 -5.26 1.66 -7.48
CA GLY A 132 -4.84 2.55 -8.57
C GLY A 132 -3.84 3.63 -8.13
N GLY A 133 -3.92 4.08 -6.87
CA GLY A 133 -3.02 5.08 -6.30
C GLY A 133 -1.64 4.55 -5.94
N ASN A 134 -1.50 3.27 -5.60
CA ASN A 134 -0.22 2.69 -5.18
C ASN A 134 0.89 2.80 -6.25
N PRO A 135 0.66 2.48 -7.54
CA PRO A 135 1.65 2.71 -8.59
C PRO A 135 2.07 4.19 -8.72
N LEU A 136 1.11 5.11 -8.65
CA LEU A 136 1.38 6.57 -8.69
C LEU A 136 2.27 7.00 -7.51
N ARG A 137 1.97 6.45 -6.32
CA ARG A 137 2.75 6.66 -5.11
C ARG A 137 4.14 6.08 -5.17
N VAL A 138 4.34 4.94 -5.84
CA VAL A 138 5.67 4.35 -6.03
C VAL A 138 6.51 5.17 -7.01
N GLN A 139 5.90 5.77 -8.03
CA GLN A 139 6.59 6.58 -9.03
C GLN A 139 7.09 7.93 -8.50
N ALA A 140 6.34 8.56 -7.60
CA ALA A 140 6.67 9.89 -7.10
C ALA A 140 8.00 10.00 -6.30
N PRO A 141 8.33 9.09 -5.36
CA PRO A 141 9.55 9.15 -4.56
C PRO A 141 10.76 8.50 -5.25
N VAL A 142 10.66 8.08 -6.53
CA VAL A 142 11.77 7.44 -7.28
C VAL A 142 13.04 8.27 -7.21
N LYS A 143 12.95 9.60 -7.20
CA LYS A 143 14.11 10.47 -7.03
C LYS A 143 14.75 10.31 -5.64
N ALA A 144 13.97 10.36 -4.57
CA ALA A 144 14.47 10.23 -3.20
C ALA A 144 15.12 8.86 -2.97
N TRP A 145 14.47 7.79 -3.44
CA TRP A 145 15.03 6.44 -3.37
C TRP A 145 16.25 6.26 -4.27
N GLY A 146 16.27 6.86 -5.46
CA GLY A 146 17.42 6.84 -6.35
C GLY A 146 18.65 7.56 -5.77
N PHE A 147 18.46 8.67 -5.04
CA PHE A 147 19.55 9.40 -4.39
C PHE A 147 20.29 8.57 -3.34
N VAL A 148 19.60 7.65 -2.66
CA VAL A 148 20.21 6.72 -1.69
C VAL A 148 20.67 5.41 -2.33
N GLY A 149 20.56 5.27 -3.66
CA GLY A 149 20.90 4.05 -4.39
C GLY A 149 19.91 2.89 -4.21
N GLY A 150 18.71 3.19 -3.67
CA GLY A 150 17.62 2.24 -3.52
C GLY A 150 16.68 2.21 -4.72
N ARG A 151 15.81 1.20 -4.77
CA ARG A 151 14.77 1.05 -5.81
C ARG A 151 13.41 0.78 -5.20
N VAL A 152 12.35 1.30 -5.82
CA VAL A 152 10.96 1.01 -5.45
C VAL A 152 10.22 0.52 -6.67
N ASN A 153 9.45 -0.55 -6.51
CA ASN A 153 8.58 -1.09 -7.54
C ASN A 153 7.21 -1.43 -6.97
N SER A 154 6.20 -1.42 -7.84
CA SER A 154 4.87 -1.93 -7.52
C SER A 154 4.63 -3.23 -8.28
N VAL A 155 4.07 -4.23 -7.61
CA VAL A 155 3.60 -5.47 -8.24
C VAL A 155 2.09 -5.54 -8.08
N SER A 156 1.37 -5.84 -9.16
CA SER A 156 -0.09 -5.95 -9.18
C SER A 156 -0.50 -7.41 -9.45
N PRO A 157 -0.61 -8.26 -8.41
CA PRO A 157 -1.10 -9.61 -8.58
C PRO A 157 -2.54 -9.65 -9.10
N VAL A 158 -2.89 -10.74 -9.77
CA VAL A 158 -4.28 -11.20 -9.96
C VAL A 158 -4.82 -11.72 -8.61
N VAL A 159 -6.11 -12.07 -8.53
CA VAL A 159 -6.68 -12.77 -7.37
C VAL A 159 -5.81 -13.98 -7.00
N ILE A 160 -5.23 -13.91 -5.81
CA ILE A 160 -4.43 -14.98 -5.21
C ILE A 160 -5.24 -15.61 -4.08
N SER A 161 -5.21 -16.94 -3.97
CA SER A 161 -5.94 -17.69 -2.93
C SER A 161 -5.35 -17.44 -1.54
N THR A 162 -5.65 -16.28 -0.99
CA THR A 162 -5.40 -15.86 0.39
C THR A 162 -6.72 -15.83 1.15
N GLY A 163 -6.71 -15.72 2.48
CA GLY A 163 -7.95 -15.55 3.25
C GLY A 163 -8.79 -14.36 2.74
N ALA A 164 -8.13 -13.26 2.38
CA ALA A 164 -8.76 -12.09 1.77
C ALA A 164 -9.24 -12.35 0.32
N GLY A 165 -8.46 -13.05 -0.50
CA GLY A 165 -8.83 -13.39 -1.89
C GLY A 165 -10.01 -14.36 -1.98
N ARG A 166 -10.14 -15.31 -1.05
CA ARG A 166 -11.33 -16.18 -0.96
C ARG A 166 -12.59 -15.38 -0.63
N GLN A 167 -12.50 -14.45 0.33
CA GLN A 167 -13.61 -13.56 0.66
C GLN A 167 -13.98 -12.61 -0.49
N GLU A 168 -13.01 -12.19 -1.31
CA GLU A 168 -13.25 -11.37 -2.51
C GLU A 168 -13.97 -12.16 -3.62
N ILE A 169 -13.63 -13.44 -3.81
CA ILE A 169 -14.35 -14.37 -4.71
C ILE A 169 -15.77 -14.64 -4.21
N GLU A 170 -15.95 -14.83 -2.90
CA GLU A 170 -17.25 -15.13 -2.28
C GLU A 170 -18.16 -13.90 -2.10
N SER A 171 -17.64 -12.69 -2.35
CA SER A 171 -18.39 -11.44 -2.28
C SER A 171 -19.22 -11.18 -3.55
N PRO A 172 -20.26 -10.32 -3.51
CA PRO A 172 -21.05 -9.97 -4.70
C PRO A 172 -20.22 -9.44 -5.88
N ALA A 173 -19.04 -8.88 -5.60
CA ALA A 173 -18.07 -8.43 -6.61
C ALA A 173 -17.36 -9.60 -7.35
N GLY A 174 -17.24 -10.78 -6.74
CA GLY A 174 -16.64 -11.99 -7.35
C GLY A 174 -17.59 -12.74 -8.29
N ASN A 175 -18.90 -12.59 -8.11
CA ASN A 175 -19.92 -13.22 -8.96
C ASN A 175 -20.13 -12.56 -10.33
N SER A 176 -19.40 -11.49 -10.64
CA SER A 176 -19.49 -10.80 -11.94
C SER A 176 -18.43 -11.27 -12.95
N SER A 177 -17.73 -12.38 -12.66
CA SER A 177 -16.61 -12.86 -13.48
C SER A 177 -16.54 -14.39 -13.53
N ILE A 178 -17.60 -15.03 -14.06
CA ILE A 178 -17.53 -16.27 -14.85
C ILE A 178 -18.59 -16.17 -15.94
#